data_AF-A0A9E5LSW0-F1
#
_entry.id   AF-A0A9E5LSW0-F1
#
_cell.length_a   1.000
_cell.length_b   1.000
_cell.length_c   1.000
_cell.angle_alpha   90.00
_cell.angle_beta   90.00
_cell.angle_gamma   90.00
#
_symmetry.space_group_name_H-M   'P 1'
#
loop_
_entity.id
_entity.type
_entity.pdbx_description
1 polymer ?
#
loop_
_entity_poly.entity_id
_entity_poly.type
_entity_poly.pdbx_seq_one_letter_code
_entity_poly.pdbx_strand_id
1 'polypeptide(L)'
;NNFENALDFFRLKNINHDNFYYHHVGIYGYQYETLKKFISLKRSDNEISRSLEQMRAMDNNISIKVGLTDSYPLGVDTIEDLEEIRNIMKND
;
A
#
# COMPACT_ATOMS: atom_id res chain seq x y z
N ASN A 1 17.10 -5.55 9.67
CA ASN A 1 15.78 -4.97 9.34
C ASN A 1 15.70 -4.80 7.83
N ASN A 2 14.91 -5.64 7.14
CA ASN A 2 14.82 -5.65 5.67
C ASN A 2 13.77 -4.65 5.16
N PHE A 3 13.82 -3.41 5.66
CA PHE A 3 12.89 -2.35 5.27
C PHE A 3 13.62 -1.28 4.46
N GLU A 4 13.18 -1.09 3.23
CA GLU A 4 13.73 -0.12 2.28
C GLU A 4 12.83 1.10 2.14
N ASN A 5 13.35 2.21 1.61
CA ASN A 5 12.51 3.37 1.31
C ASN A 5 11.70 3.11 0.03
N ALA A 6 10.40 3.40 0.07
CA ALA A 6 9.59 3.44 -1.15
C ALA A 6 10.05 4.58 -2.07
N LEU A 7 10.17 4.30 -3.37
CA LEU A 7 10.57 5.28 -4.38
C LEU A 7 9.39 6.08 -4.92
N ASP A 8 8.28 5.42 -5.25
CA ASP A 8 7.01 6.02 -5.65
C ASP A 8 5.89 4.95 -5.62
N PHE A 9 4.63 5.37 -5.74
CA PHE A 9 3.46 4.50 -5.87
C PHE A 9 2.64 4.87 -7.10
N PHE A 10 2.17 3.83 -7.80
CA PHE A 10 1.36 3.97 -9.01
C PHE A 10 0.22 2.95 -9.01
N ARG A 11 -0.91 3.30 -9.63
CA ARG A 11 -2.02 2.37 -9.86
C ARG A 11 -1.78 1.46 -11.05
N LEU A 12 -1.23 2.02 -12.12
CA LEU A 12 -0.98 1.33 -13.38
C LEU A 12 0.53 1.26 -13.59
N LYS A 13 1.02 0.11 -14.05
CA LYS A 13 2.41 -0.04 -14.47
C LYS A 13 2.65 0.85 -15.67
N ASN A 14 3.68 1.70 -15.62
CA ASN A 14 4.12 2.42 -16.80
C ASN A 14 4.98 1.46 -17.63
N ILE A 15 4.44 0.99 -18.76
CA ILE A 15 5.05 -0.05 -19.61
C ILE A 15 6.38 0.43 -20.23
N ASN A 16 6.66 1.74 -20.21
CA ASN A 16 7.84 2.33 -20.83
C ASN A 16 9.09 2.40 -19.93
N HIS A 17 9.06 1.84 -18.72
CA HIS A 17 10.21 1.81 -17.83
C HIS A 17 10.66 0.38 -17.56
N ASP A 18 11.96 0.11 -17.76
CA ASP A 18 12.64 -1.14 -17.41
C ASP A 18 12.75 -1.39 -15.88
N ASN A 19 11.88 -0.77 -15.09
CA ASN A 19 11.93 -0.84 -13.64
C ASN A 19 11.15 -2.06 -13.12
N PHE A 20 11.70 -2.70 -12.09
CA PHE A 20 10.99 -3.72 -11.33
C PHE A 20 9.94 -3.08 -10.44
N TYR A 21 8.70 -3.55 -10.53
CA TYR A 21 7.57 -3.08 -9.72
C TYR A 21 7.13 -4.16 -8.75
N TYR A 22 6.88 -3.77 -7.51
CA TYR A 22 6.26 -4.63 -6.51
C TYR A 22 4.78 -4.26 -6.33
N HIS A 23 3.94 -5.25 -6.03
CA HIS A 23 2.57 -5.00 -5.63
C HIS A 23 2.55 -4.50 -4.18
N HIS A 24 1.90 -3.36 -3.95
CA HIS A 24 1.78 -2.79 -2.60
C HIS A 24 0.65 -3.48 -1.82
N VAL A 25 1.00 -4.06 -0.67
CA VAL A 25 0.03 -4.59 0.29
C VAL A 25 -0.36 -3.49 1.27
N GLY A 26 -1.65 -3.18 1.37
CA GLY A 26 -2.21 -2.08 2.16
C GLY A 26 -2.20 -2.28 3.68
N ILE A 27 -1.09 -2.75 4.25
CA ILE A 27 -0.88 -2.92 5.69
C ILE A 27 0.14 -1.87 6.15
N TYR A 28 -0.24 -1.08 7.15
CA TYR A 28 0.58 0.04 7.60
C TYR A 28 0.88 -0.04 9.09
N GLY A 29 2.10 0.36 9.45
CA GLY A 29 2.50 0.66 10.82
C GLY A 29 2.96 2.11 10.92
N TYR A 30 2.40 2.87 11.86
CA TYR A 30 2.74 4.27 12.06
C TYR A 30 3.29 4.51 13.46
N GLN A 31 4.31 5.37 13.56
CA GLN A 31 4.62 6.02 14.82
C GLN A 31 3.52 7.05 15.13
N TYR A 32 3.19 7.21 16.40
CA TYR A 32 2.12 8.11 16.84
C TYR A 32 2.29 9.54 16.31
N GLU A 33 3.48 10.14 16.46
CA GLU A 33 3.75 11.50 15.98
C GLU A 33 3.65 11.63 14.46
N THR A 34 4.08 10.60 13.72
CA THR A 34 3.96 10.55 12.26
C THR A 34 2.50 10.49 11.83
N LEU A 35 1.68 9.65 12.47
CA LEU A 35 0.25 9.55 12.17
C LEU A 35 -0.47 10.86 12.47
N LYS A 36 -0.19 11.45 13.64
CA LYS A 36 -0.75 12.74 14.05
C LYS A 36 -0.41 13.86 13.07
N LYS A 37 0.85 13.91 12.59
CA LYS A 37 1.24 14.82 11.50
C LYS A 37 0.47 14.50 10.23
N PHE A 38 0.47 13.25 9.77
CA PHE A 38 -0.14 12.83 8.51
C PHE A 38 -1.62 13.19 8.40
N ILE A 39 -2.42 12.93 9.43
CA ILE A 39 -3.86 13.25 9.44
C ILE A 39 -4.16 14.75 9.48
N SER A 40 -3.21 15.58 9.92
CA SER A 40 -3.36 17.05 9.93
C SER A 40 -3.10 17.69 8.56
N LEU A 41 -2.51 16.94 7.62
CA LEU A 41 -2.18 17.43 6.29
C LEU A 41 -3.42 17.40 5.38
N LYS A 42 -3.54 18.44 4.55
CA LYS A 42 -4.48 18.43 3.42
C LYS A 42 -4.06 17.37 2.41
N ARG A 43 -5.05 16.81 1.70
CA ARG A 43 -4.80 15.92 0.56
C ARG A 43 -3.91 16.62 -0.46
N SER A 44 -2.91 15.92 -0.97
CA SER A 44 -1.99 16.46 -1.97
C SER A 44 -2.53 16.28 -3.40
N ASP A 45 -1.96 17.01 -4.36
CA ASP A 45 -2.34 16.90 -5.76
C ASP A 45 -2.09 15.49 -6.32
N ASN A 46 -0.98 14.84 -5.92
CA ASN A 46 -0.71 13.46 -6.32
C ASN A 46 -1.68 12.48 -5.65
N GLU A 47 -2.07 12.68 -4.39
CA GLU A 47 -3.09 11.84 -3.76
C GLU A 47 -4.42 11.92 -4.52
N ILE A 48 -4.85 13.14 -4.89
CA ILE A 48 -6.12 13.34 -5.59
C ILE A 48 -6.06 12.76 -7.00
N SER A 49 -5.01 13.09 -7.77
CA SER A 49 -4.88 12.65 -9.16
C SER A 49 -4.66 11.15 -9.30
N ARG A 50 -3.92 10.53 -8.38
CA ARG A 50 -3.63 9.09 -8.40
C ARG A 50 -4.60 8.27 -7.54
N SER A 51 -5.45 8.92 -6.74
CA SER A 51 -6.29 8.28 -5.72
C SER A 51 -5.48 7.36 -4.79
N LEU A 52 -4.33 7.84 -4.30
CA LEU A 52 -3.40 7.06 -3.46
C LEU A 52 -3.01 7.87 -2.22
N GLU A 53 -3.48 7.48 -1.03
CA GLU A 53 -3.26 8.24 0.21
C GLU A 53 -1.78 8.37 0.60
N GLN A 54 -0.98 7.34 0.30
CA GLN A 54 0.44 7.32 0.63
C GLN A 54 1.22 8.42 -0.11
N MET A 55 0.67 8.94 -1.21
CA MET A 55 1.25 10.10 -1.91
C MET A 55 1.25 11.35 -1.03
N ARG A 56 0.24 11.57 -0.18
CA ARG A 56 0.23 12.71 0.75
C ARG A 56 1.38 12.63 1.76
N ALA A 57 1.76 11.43 2.18
CA ALA A 57 2.94 11.25 3.03
C ALA A 57 4.21 11.59 2.25
N MET A 58 4.39 11.03 1.05
CA MET A 58 5.58 11.29 0.22
C MET A 58 5.74 12.77 -0.16
N ASP A 59 4.67 13.42 -0.61
CA ASP A 59 4.66 14.83 -1.00
C ASP A 59 4.97 15.78 0.17
N ASN A 60 4.76 15.33 1.41
CA ASN A 60 5.07 16.09 2.63
C ASN A 60 6.34 15.60 3.34
N ASN A 61 7.25 14.96 2.60
CA ASN A 61 8.55 14.47 3.06
C ASN A 61 8.44 13.51 4.25
N ILE A 62 7.35 12.74 4.35
CA ILE A 62 7.22 11.64 5.31
C ILE A 62 7.72 10.37 4.60
N SER A 63 8.88 9.87 5.04
CA SER A 63 9.46 8.66 4.48
C SER A 63 8.60 7.44 4.76
N ILE A 64 8.36 6.62 3.73
CA ILE A 64 7.64 5.35 3.86
C ILE A 64 8.65 4.21 3.73
N LYS A 65 8.73 3.38 4.77
CA LYS A 65 9.54 2.17 4.78
C LYS A 65 8.68 0.97 4.38
N VAL A 66 9.16 0.15 3.45
CA VAL A 66 8.47 -1.03 2.91
C VAL A 66 9.32 -2.28 3.12
N GLY A 67 8.67 -3.39 3.47
CA GLY A 67 9.28 -4.71 3.58
C GLY A 67 8.69 -5.66 2.54
N LEU A 68 9.49 -6.61 2.05
CA LEU A 68 9.03 -7.66 1.16
C LEU A 68 8.37 -8.80 1.94
N THR A 69 7.34 -9.40 1.34
CA THR A 69 6.63 -10.57 1.87
C THR A 69 6.35 -11.54 0.73
N ASP A 70 6.46 -12.83 1.01
CA ASP A 70 6.06 -13.91 0.09
C ASP A 70 4.54 -14.17 0.14
N SER A 71 3.85 -13.59 1.14
CA SER A 71 2.41 -13.75 1.33
C SER A 71 1.63 -12.66 0.58
N TYR A 72 0.65 -13.09 -0.22
CA TYR A 72 -0.38 -12.24 -0.79
C TYR A 72 -1.69 -12.42 0.01
N PRO A 73 -2.07 -11.47 0.87
CA PRO A 73 -3.29 -11.60 1.65
C PRO A 73 -4.52 -11.49 0.74
N LEU A 74 -5.40 -12.50 0.79
CA LEU A 74 -6.71 -12.47 0.16
C LEU A 74 -7.61 -11.45 0.88
N GLY A 75 -8.17 -10.51 0.12
CA GLY A 75 -9.27 -9.65 0.56
C GLY A 75 -10.61 -10.34 0.32
N VAL A 76 -11.64 -9.97 1.07
CA VAL A 76 -13.03 -10.41 0.83
C VAL A 76 -13.85 -9.18 0.50
N ASP A 77 -14.09 -8.96 -0.79
CA ASP A 77 -14.88 -7.83 -1.29
C ASP A 77 -16.16 -8.28 -1.99
N THR A 78 -16.23 -9.55 -2.41
CA THR A 78 -17.36 -10.17 -3.12
C THR A 78 -17.86 -11.43 -2.42
N ILE A 79 -19.02 -11.96 -2.88
CA ILE A 79 -19.55 -13.22 -2.33
C ILE A 79 -18.67 -14.40 -2.74
N GLU A 80 -18.08 -14.33 -3.92
CA GLU A 80 -17.15 -15.33 -4.45
C GLU A 80 -15.88 -15.40 -3.59
N ASP A 81 -15.31 -14.26 -3.19
CA ASP A 81 -14.14 -14.22 -2.29
C ASP A 81 -14.45 -14.89 -0.95
N LEU A 82 -15.65 -14.66 -0.41
CA LEU A 82 -16.08 -15.25 0.86
C LEU A 82 -16.21 -16.78 0.76
N GLU A 83 -16.75 -17.28 -0.36
CA GLU A 83 -16.87 -18.71 -0.61
C GLU A 83 -15.50 -19.37 -0.75
N GLU A 84 -14.56 -18.72 -1.45
CA GLU A 84 -13.18 -19.18 -1.57
C GLU A 84 -12.50 -19.31 -0.20
N ILE A 85 -12.52 -18.24 0.61
CA ILE A 85 -11.91 -18.27 1.96
C ILE A 85 -12.55 -19.35 2.83
N ARG A 86 -13.88 -19.51 2.78
CA ARG A 86 -14.57 -20.58 3.55
C ARG A 86 -14.10 -21.97 3.15
N ASN A 87 -13.77 -22.20 1.87
CA ASN A 87 -13.28 -23.49 1.42
C ASN A 87 -11.82 -23.71 1.85
N ILE A 88 -10.97 -22.67 1.81
CA ILE A 88 -9.60 -22.74 2.33
C ILE A 88 -9.62 -23.09 3.83
N MET A 89 -10.36 -22.33 4.64
CA MET A 89 -10.42 -22.51 6.09
C MET A 89 -11.02 -23.85 6.56
N LYS A 90 -11.81 -24.53 5.71
CA LYS A 90 -12.34 -25.86 6.02
C LYS A 90 -11.31 -26.97 5.81
N ASN A 91 -10.30 -26.71 4.99
CA ASN A 91 -9.28 -27.68 4.57
C ASN A 91 -7.93 -27.48 5.28
N ASP A 92 -7.79 -26.43 6.09
CA ASP A 92 -6.70 -26.20 7.04
C ASP A 92 -6.92 -26.96 8.37
#